data_AF-V4NJP7-F1
#
_entry.id   AF-V4NJP7-F1
#
_cell.length_a   1.000
_cell.length_b   1.000
_cell.length_c   1.000
_cell.angle_alpha   90.00
_cell.angle_beta   90.00
_cell.angle_gamma   90.00
#
_symmetry.space_group_name_H-M   'P 1'
#
loop_
_entity.id
_entity.type
_entity.pdbx_description
1 polymer ?
#
loop_
_entity_poly.entity_id
_entity_poly.type
_entity_poly.pdbx_seq_one_letter_code
_entity_poly.pdbx_strand_id
1 'polypeptide(L)'
;VREEDRLLQVHGVIPYSYEGVYYFDVEVIIWLLKSYPGTRPRVFVSSSSGSCIRDDLLNVTPNGSVYCSYLRNWNASKSNLAGLVSHLSAIFSCQPPRATDRTSPLEQAPQDSSRNIRQSRAPP
;
A
#
# COMPACT_ATOMS: atom_id res chain seq x y z
N VAL A 1 17.74 3.87 27.44
CA VAL A 1 16.77 4.35 26.43
C VAL A 1 16.93 5.85 26.38
N ARG A 2 17.50 6.42 25.32
CA ARG A 2 17.58 7.89 25.22
C ARG A 2 16.15 8.39 25.02
N GLU A 3 15.82 9.57 25.54
CA GLU A 3 14.45 10.09 25.45
C GLU A 3 13.97 10.33 24.01
N GLU A 4 14.89 10.33 23.06
CA GLU A 4 14.67 10.42 21.62
C GLU A 4 14.17 9.11 20.98
N ASP A 5 14.15 7.99 21.74
CA ASP A 5 13.80 6.64 21.26
C ASP A 5 12.33 6.22 21.51
N ARG A 6 11.50 7.04 22.18
CA ARG A 6 10.08 6.68 22.39
C ARG A 6 9.22 7.18 21.23
N LEU A 7 9.23 6.41 20.16
CA LEU A 7 8.36 6.62 19.00
C LEU A 7 7.14 5.71 19.10
N LEU A 8 5.97 6.23 18.74
CA LEU A 8 4.82 5.36 18.50
C LEU A 8 4.84 4.97 17.02
N GLN A 9 4.85 3.68 16.75
CA GLN A 9 4.70 3.14 15.41
C GLN A 9 3.25 2.77 15.18
N VAL A 10 2.67 3.25 14.09
CA VAL A 10 1.39 2.79 13.57
C VAL A 10 1.67 2.06 12.27
N HIS A 11 1.32 0.79 12.22
CA HIS A 11 1.41 -0.03 11.02
C HIS A 11 0.00 -0.38 10.56
N GLY A 12 -0.25 -0.27 9.26
CA GLY A 12 -1.55 -0.62 8.70
C GLY A 12 -1.56 -0.56 7.19
N VAL A 13 -2.72 -0.91 6.63
CA VAL A 13 -2.98 -0.86 5.19
C VAL A 13 -3.86 0.34 4.86
N ILE A 14 -3.52 1.05 3.79
CA ILE A 14 -4.34 2.11 3.22
C ILE A 14 -5.00 1.57 1.95
N PRO A 15 -6.34 1.48 1.90
CA PRO A 15 -7.03 1.12 0.67
C PRO A 15 -7.00 2.29 -0.32
N TYR A 16 -6.94 1.99 -1.61
CA TYR A 16 -7.03 2.95 -2.70
C TYR A 16 -7.72 2.34 -3.93
N SER A 17 -8.16 3.19 -4.86
CA SER A 17 -8.80 2.77 -6.11
C SER A 17 -7.97 3.25 -7.29
N TYR A 18 -7.72 2.42 -8.29
CA TYR A 18 -6.92 2.79 -9.45
C TYR A 18 -7.61 2.34 -10.75
N GLU A 19 -7.72 3.23 -11.73
CA GLU A 19 -8.34 2.97 -13.04
C GLU A 19 -9.75 2.34 -12.95
N GLY A 20 -10.55 2.72 -11.94
CA GLY A 20 -11.90 2.19 -11.74
C GLY A 20 -11.97 0.82 -11.07
N VAL A 21 -10.83 0.22 -10.73
CA VAL A 21 -10.74 -1.00 -9.93
C VAL A 21 -10.59 -0.62 -8.46
N TYR A 22 -11.46 -1.21 -7.63
CA TYR A 22 -11.45 -1.07 -6.17
C TYR A 22 -10.62 -2.21 -5.56
N TYR A 23 -10.36 -2.14 -4.24
CA TYR A 23 -9.66 -3.18 -3.46
C TYR A 23 -8.13 -3.25 -3.59
N PHE A 24 -7.46 -2.19 -4.03
CA PHE A 24 -6.02 -2.12 -3.83
C PHE A 24 -5.70 -1.67 -2.41
N ASP A 25 -4.61 -2.21 -1.85
CA ASP A 25 -4.06 -1.80 -0.58
C ASP A 25 -2.55 -1.54 -0.66
N VAL A 26 -2.09 -0.71 0.26
CA VAL A 26 -0.67 -0.46 0.46
C VAL A 26 -0.37 -0.43 1.94
N GLU A 27 0.63 -1.20 2.35
CA GLU A 27 1.14 -1.18 3.71
C GLU A 27 1.93 0.10 3.96
N VAL A 28 1.60 0.77 5.06
CA VAL A 28 2.29 1.97 5.51
C VAL A 28 2.73 1.83 6.96
N ILE A 29 3.89 2.41 7.24
CA ILE A 29 4.42 2.59 8.58
C ILE A 29 4.45 4.09 8.85
N ILE A 30 3.74 4.51 9.90
CA ILE A 30 3.72 5.89 10.37
C ILE A 30 4.41 5.95 11.72
N TRP A 31 5.49 6.72 11.81
CA TRP A 31 6.21 6.99 13.04
C TRP A 31 5.81 8.34 13.61
N LEU A 32 5.31 8.33 14.84
CA LEU A 32 5.04 9.53 15.62
C LEU A 32 6.21 9.82 16.53
N LEU A 33 6.78 11.02 16.39
CA LEU A 33 7.78 11.53 17.31
C LEU A 33 7.11 11.99 18.61
N LYS A 34 7.86 12.07 19.71
CA LYS A 34 7.37 12.59 21.00
C LYS A 34 6.71 13.96 20.89
N SER A 35 7.19 14.80 19.98
CA SER A 35 6.68 16.15 19.73
C SER A 35 5.43 16.18 18.87
N TYR A 36 4.86 15.04 18.47
CA TYR A 36 3.59 15.00 17.74
C TYR A 36 2.45 15.57 18.62
N PRO A 37 1.53 16.40 18.07
CA PRO A 37 1.41 16.80 16.67
C PRO A 37 2.23 18.04 16.27
N GLY A 38 3.02 18.62 17.17
CA GLY A 38 3.93 19.75 16.87
C GLY A 38 4.93 19.45 15.75
N THR A 39 5.45 18.22 15.70
CA THR A 39 6.22 17.71 14.56
C THR A 39 5.39 16.76 13.73
N ARG A 40 5.48 16.89 12.39
CA ARG A 40 4.84 15.99 11.45
C ARG A 40 5.29 14.53 11.65
N PRO A 41 4.42 13.55 11.40
CA PRO A 41 4.82 12.15 11.42
C PRO A 41 5.79 11.85 10.27
N ARG A 42 6.57 10.77 10.41
CA ARG A 42 7.34 10.19 9.30
C ARG A 42 6.56 9.01 8.73
N VAL A 43 6.41 8.95 7.42
CA VAL A 43 5.60 7.94 6.74
C VAL A 43 6.48 7.16 5.78
N PHE A 44 6.34 5.84 5.79
CA PHE A 44 7.04 4.94 4.90
C PHE A 44 6.04 3.96 4.28
N VAL A 45 6.21 3.65 3.01
CA VAL A 45 5.56 2.51 2.36
C VAL A 45 6.39 1.26 2.68
N SER A 46 5.73 0.21 3.15
CA SER A 46 6.34 -1.09 3.37
C SER A 46 6.33 -1.90 2.07
N SER A 47 7.46 -2.53 1.75
CA SER A 47 7.60 -3.49 0.65
C SER A 47 7.45 -4.94 1.12
N SER A 48 6.85 -5.18 2.29
CA SER A 48 6.88 -6.51 2.94
C SER A 48 6.32 -7.66 2.10
N SER A 49 5.56 -7.37 1.04
CA SER A 49 5.02 -8.38 0.11
C SER A 49 5.85 -8.53 -1.20
N GLY A 50 7.10 -8.05 -1.25
CA GLY A 50 8.05 -8.36 -2.33
C GLY A 50 7.81 -7.64 -3.66
N SER A 51 6.89 -6.68 -3.71
CA SER A 51 6.66 -5.85 -4.89
C SER A 51 7.68 -4.72 -4.95
N CYS A 52 8.21 -4.40 -6.14
CA CYS A 52 8.94 -3.17 -6.33
C CYS A 52 8.07 -1.95 -5.99
N ILE A 53 8.54 -1.12 -5.05
CA ILE A 53 8.03 0.25 -4.94
C ILE A 53 8.42 0.92 -6.24
N ARG A 54 7.46 1.53 -6.92
CA ARG A 54 7.74 2.27 -8.13
C ARG A 54 8.59 3.49 -7.78
N ASP A 55 9.82 3.54 -8.29
CA ASP A 55 10.78 4.63 -8.06
C ASP A 55 10.32 5.97 -8.67
N ASP A 56 9.26 5.97 -9.48
CA ASP A 56 8.72 7.14 -10.17
C ASP A 56 7.49 7.76 -9.49
N LEU A 57 7.11 7.30 -8.28
CA LEU A 57 6.15 8.05 -7.49
C LEU A 57 6.75 9.39 -7.10
N LEU A 58 6.10 10.47 -7.55
CA LEU A 58 6.50 11.85 -7.26
C LEU A 58 6.66 12.12 -5.76
N ASN A 59 5.98 11.32 -4.93
CA ASN A 59 5.88 11.48 -3.50
C ASN A 59 6.51 10.34 -2.69
N VAL A 60 7.24 9.39 -3.29
CA VAL A 60 7.89 8.29 -2.54
C VAL A 60 9.34 8.14 -2.98
N THR A 61 10.28 8.19 -2.05
CA THR A 61 11.70 7.94 -2.34
C THR A 61 11.98 6.44 -2.47
N PRO A 62 13.08 6.03 -3.13
CA PRO A 62 13.42 4.60 -3.30
C PRO A 62 13.54 3.79 -1.99
N ASN A 63 13.81 4.45 -0.87
CA ASN A 63 13.82 3.82 0.46
C ASN A 63 12.41 3.68 1.10
N GLY A 64 11.35 3.99 0.36
CA GLY A 64 9.96 3.94 0.79
C GLY A 64 9.45 5.16 1.56
N SER A 65 10.27 6.20 1.81
CA SER A 65 9.80 7.38 2.55
C SER A 65 8.82 8.21 1.73
N VAL A 66 7.70 8.60 2.34
CA VAL A 66 6.64 9.36 1.67
C VAL A 66 6.80 10.86 1.92
N TYR A 67 6.76 11.64 0.85
CA TYR A 67 6.80 13.09 0.81
C TYR A 67 5.56 13.62 0.08
N CYS A 68 4.51 13.98 0.80
CA CYS A 68 3.29 14.56 0.20
C CYS A 68 3.05 16.00 0.67
N SER A 69 2.16 16.70 -0.04
CA SER A 69 1.81 18.09 0.28
C SER A 69 1.21 18.24 1.69
N TYR A 70 0.42 17.27 2.15
CA TYR A 70 -0.14 17.26 3.50
C TYR A 70 0.94 17.22 4.59
N LEU A 71 2.00 16.41 4.40
CA LEU A 71 3.16 16.36 5.31
C LEU A 71 4.05 17.60 5.19
N ARG A 72 4.14 18.21 4.01
CA ARG A 72 4.90 19.45 3.80
C ARG A 72 4.25 20.63 4.52
N ASN A 73 2.92 20.70 4.49
CA ASN A 73 2.12 21.78 5.06
C ASN A 73 1.53 21.41 6.43
N TRP A 74 2.14 20.47 7.14
CA TRP A 74 1.64 19.97 8.42
C TRP A 74 1.53 21.10 9.44
N ASN A 75 0.36 21.24 10.05
CA ASN A 75 0.08 22.22 11.09
C ASN A 75 -0.54 21.51 12.30
N ALA A 76 0.08 21.59 13.46
CA ALA A 76 -0.34 20.87 14.66
C ALA A 76 -1.80 21.12 15.09
N SER A 77 -2.37 22.26 14.72
CA SER A 77 -3.75 22.64 15.06
C SER A 77 -4.77 22.27 13.98
N LYS A 78 -4.33 21.95 12.75
CA LYS A 78 -5.22 21.69 11.60
C LYS A 78 -5.02 20.31 10.97
N SER A 79 -3.85 19.71 11.16
CA SER A 79 -3.45 18.43 10.57
C SER A 79 -3.57 17.30 11.58
N ASN A 80 -3.96 16.12 11.12
CA ASN A 80 -4.08 14.92 11.95
C ASN A 80 -3.85 13.64 11.11
N LEU A 81 -3.79 12.49 11.78
CA LEU A 81 -3.55 11.21 11.10
C LEU A 81 -4.68 10.78 10.17
N ALA A 82 -5.95 11.04 10.51
CA ALA A 82 -7.08 10.69 9.66
C ALA A 82 -7.03 11.45 8.32
N GLY A 83 -6.73 12.75 8.37
CA GLY A 83 -6.53 13.57 7.18
C GLY A 83 -5.31 13.14 6.38
N LEU A 84 -4.22 12.76 7.05
CA LEU A 84 -3.03 12.21 6.39
C LEU A 84 -3.35 10.91 5.64
N VAL A 85 -4.01 9.94 6.28
CA VAL A 85 -4.40 8.67 5.66
C VAL A 85 -5.33 8.89 4.47
N SER A 86 -6.32 9.79 4.61
CA SER A 86 -7.23 10.15 3.52
C SER A 86 -6.48 10.76 2.33
N HIS A 87 -5.51 11.64 2.60
CA HIS A 87 -4.69 12.25 1.57
C HIS A 87 -3.77 11.24 0.88
N LEU A 88 -3.20 10.29 1.63
CA LEU A 88 -2.40 9.19 1.07
C LEU A 88 -3.24 8.30 0.15
N SER A 89 -4.45 7.90 0.57
CA SER A 89 -5.38 7.13 -0.26
C SER A 89 -5.68 7.84 -1.59
N ALA A 90 -5.91 9.16 -1.56
CA ALA A 90 -6.13 9.95 -2.77
C ALA A 90 -4.89 9.99 -3.69
N ILE A 91 -3.70 10.20 -3.14
CA ILE A 91 -2.45 10.19 -3.93
C ILE A 91 -2.24 8.83 -4.58
N PHE A 92 -2.39 7.74 -3.82
CA PHE A 92 -2.21 6.38 -4.33
C PHE A 92 -3.28 5.97 -5.35
N SER A 93 -4.48 6.57 -5.26
CA SER A 93 -5.52 6.39 -6.27
C SER A 93 -5.19 7.06 -7.60
N CYS A 94 -4.47 8.19 -7.56
CA CYS A 94 -3.98 8.86 -8.78
C CYS A 94 -2.72 8.21 -9.34
N GLN A 95 -1.79 7.82 -8.46
CA GLN A 95 -0.52 7.22 -8.82
C GLN A 95 -0.20 6.06 -7.85
N PRO A 96 -0.47 4.81 -8.25
CA PRO A 96 -0.29 3.65 -7.38
C PRO A 96 1.17 3.45 -6.97
N PRO A 97 1.43 3.19 -5.67
CA PRO A 97 2.78 3.00 -5.14
C PRO A 97 3.47 1.71 -5.63
N ARG A 98 2.70 0.75 -6.13
CA ARG A 98 3.16 -0.57 -6.60
C ARG A 98 2.84 -0.70 -8.08
N ALA A 99 3.68 -1.41 -8.83
CA ALA A 99 3.30 -1.88 -10.15
C ALA A 99 2.11 -2.83 -9.98
N THR A 100 0.93 -2.43 -10.46
CA THR A 100 -0.24 -3.32 -10.50
C THR A 100 0.03 -4.34 -11.60
N ASP A 101 0.49 -5.53 -11.23
CA ASP A 101 0.43 -6.66 -12.14
C ASP A 101 -1.05 -6.84 -12.50
N ARG A 102 -1.41 -6.77 -13.78
CA ARG A 102 -2.82 -6.73 -14.23
C ARG A 102 -3.58 -8.03 -13.99
N THR A 103 -3.00 -8.97 -13.25
CA THR A 103 -3.60 -10.24 -12.88
C THR A 103 -4.70 -9.99 -11.86
N SER A 104 -5.87 -9.65 -12.38
CA SER A 104 -7.11 -9.43 -11.65
C SER A 104 -7.40 -10.61 -10.72
N PRO A 105 -7.76 -10.40 -9.43
CA PRO A 105 -8.16 -11.48 -8.52
C PRO A 105 -9.42 -12.26 -8.92
N LEU A 106 -10.07 -11.92 -10.04
CA LEU A 106 -11.29 -12.57 -10.52
C LEU A 106 -11.05 -13.81 -11.40
N GLU A 107 -9.81 -14.13 -11.76
CA GLU A 107 -9.49 -15.27 -12.66
C GLU A 107 -8.87 -16.47 -11.92
N GLN A 108 -9.32 -16.78 -10.70
CA GLN A 108 -9.08 -18.09 -10.07
C GLN A 108 -10.41 -18.81 -9.87
N ALA A 109 -11.13 -19.05 -10.97
CA ALA A 109 -12.14 -20.10 -10.98
C ALA A 109 -11.43 -21.45 -10.76
N PRO A 110 -11.97 -22.37 -9.94
CA PRO A 110 -11.42 -23.71 -9.81
C PRO A 110 -11.45 -24.39 -11.18
N GLN A 111 -10.28 -24.68 -11.76
CA GLN A 111 -10.17 -25.50 -12.95
C GLN A 111 -10.57 -26.93 -12.57
N ASP A 112 -11.84 -27.24 -12.82
CA ASP A 112 -12.42 -28.57 -12.65
C ASP A 112 -11.61 -29.56 -13.50
N SER A 113 -10.91 -30.46 -12.82
CA SER A 113 -9.99 -31.44 -13.40
C SER A 113 -10.77 -32.59 -14.05
N SER A 114 -11.55 -32.30 -15.09
CA SER A 114 -12.13 -33.30 -15.97
C SER A 114 -11.13 -33.74 -17.04
N ARG A 115 -10.12 -34.50 -16.61
CA ARG A 115 -9.33 -35.38 -17.49
C ARG A 115 -9.07 -36.68 -16.76
N ASN A 116 -9.94 -37.67 -16.92
CA ASN A 116 -9.54 -39.05 -17.17
C ASN A 116 -10.73 -39.97 -17.48
N ILE A 117 -10.43 -40.97 -18.33
CA ILE A 117 -11.27 -42.10 -18.78
C ILE A 117 -12.02 -41.85 -20.09
N ARG A 118 -11.24 -41.84 -21.19
CA ARG A 118 -11.65 -42.48 -22.44
C ARG A 118 -10.46 -43.21 -23.05
N GLN A 119 -10.18 -44.42 -22.55
CA GLN A 119 -9.43 -45.41 -23.32
C GLN A 119 -9.73 -46.83 -22.81
N SER A 120 -10.83 -47.40 -23.31
CA SER A 120 -10.95 -48.84 -23.52
C SER A 120 -12.01 -49.09 -24.60
N ARG A 121 -11.57 -49.19 -25.85
CA ARG A 121 -12.33 -49.90 -26.88
C ARG A 121 -11.34 -50.54 -27.86
N ALA A 122 -11.19 -51.85 -27.72
CA ALA A 122 -10.54 -52.71 -28.70
C ALA A 122 -11.43 -52.84 -29.95
N PRO A 123 -10.87 -52.96 -31.16
CA PRO A 123 -11.60 -53.38 -32.36
C PRO A 123 -11.34 -54.88 -32.66
N PRO A 124 -12.06 -55.48 -33.63
CA PRO A 124 -12.45 -56.90 -33.66
C PRO A 124 -11.35 -57.86 -34.14
#